data_AF-A0A961MJS9-F1
#
_entry.id   AF-A0A961MJS9-F1
#
_cell.length_a   1.000
_cell.length_b   1.000
_cell.length_c   1.000
_cell.angle_alpha   90.00
_cell.angle_beta   90.00
_cell.angle_gamma   90.00
#
_symmetry.space_group_name_H-M   'P 1'
#
loop_
_entity.id
_entity.type
_entity.pdbx_description
1 polymer ?
#
loop_
_entity_poly.entity_id
_entity_poly.type
_entity_poly.pdbx_seq_one_letter_code
_entity_poly.pdbx_strand_id
1 'polypeptide(L)'
;RSFPDLERRDLILVGGAYEGRDYVAAVGHYCGTFREDWLGIPATGRAAFIRFGEVHEIRDGSIVQANCLWDILDLIRQAGLWPIAPSLGAEGMWPGPITGDGLRFADSDPGQSAASLAQTLAMHATLHAFTDRNAGAEALMAMPQREHWHPRMMWYGPAGIGTARGLRGFVDHHQLPFRTAFPRPTSAAEAGEIAAVRTAMGGGHYIRIGDGP
;
A
#
# COMPACT_ATOMS: atom_id res chain seq x y z
N ARG A 1 25.45 -0.88 -14.75
CA ARG A 1 24.40 -0.46 -13.77
C ARG A 1 23.04 -0.69 -14.43
N SER A 2 22.13 -1.43 -13.78
CA SER A 2 20.81 -1.78 -14.33
C SER A 2 19.94 -0.57 -14.68
N PHE A 3 20.01 0.51 -13.90
CA PHE A 3 19.34 1.78 -14.15
C PHE A 3 20.35 2.92 -14.02
N PRO A 4 21.00 3.37 -15.11
CA PRO A 4 22.06 4.38 -15.03
C PRO A 4 21.55 5.80 -14.79
N ASP A 5 20.28 6.06 -15.14
CA ASP A 5 19.57 7.34 -15.10
C ASP A 5 18.37 7.30 -14.13
N LEU A 6 18.44 6.45 -13.11
CA LEU A 6 17.36 6.28 -12.13
C LEU A 6 17.13 7.58 -11.35
N GLU A 7 15.89 8.05 -11.36
CA GLU A 7 15.42 9.14 -10.51
C GLU A 7 14.20 8.71 -9.68
N ARG A 8 14.02 9.38 -8.56
CA ARG A 8 12.87 9.17 -7.68
C ARG A 8 11.82 10.24 -7.97
N ARG A 9 10.56 9.81 -8.10
CA ARG A 9 9.39 10.68 -8.26
C ARG A 9 8.37 10.34 -7.17
N ASP A 10 8.36 11.13 -6.10
CA ASP A 10 7.38 11.03 -5.04
C ASP A 10 6.00 11.52 -5.54
N LEU A 11 4.94 10.77 -5.22
CA LEU A 11 3.55 11.19 -5.44
C LEU A 11 2.93 11.70 -4.14
N ILE A 12 3.30 11.09 -3.01
CA ILE A 12 2.96 11.57 -1.68
C ILE A 12 4.22 11.52 -0.83
N LEU A 13 4.48 12.61 -0.11
CA LEU A 13 5.51 12.72 0.91
C LEU A 13 4.90 13.46 2.10
N VAL A 14 4.86 12.80 3.25
CA VAL A 14 4.24 13.33 4.47
C VAL A 14 5.08 13.01 5.70
N GLY A 15 5.16 13.98 6.62
CA GLY A 15 5.70 13.79 7.96
C GLY A 15 4.59 13.78 9.01
N GLY A 16 4.78 13.07 10.11
CA GLY A 16 3.84 13.09 11.22
C GLY A 16 4.28 12.22 12.40
N ALA A 17 3.62 12.41 13.54
CA ALA A 17 3.87 11.64 14.76
C ALA A 17 2.77 10.60 14.99
N TYR A 18 3.16 9.40 15.44
CA TYR A 18 2.24 8.33 15.84
C TYR A 18 2.82 7.53 17.00
N GLU A 19 2.03 7.33 18.06
CA GLU A 19 2.46 6.60 19.27
C GLU A 19 3.80 7.07 19.87
N GLY A 20 4.03 8.40 19.88
CA GLY A 20 5.24 9.01 20.43
C GLY A 20 6.50 8.86 19.56
N ARG A 21 6.34 8.47 18.29
CA ARG A 21 7.42 8.35 17.31
C ARG A 21 7.15 9.26 16.11
N ASP A 22 8.21 9.84 15.57
CA ASP A 22 8.15 10.68 14.37
C ASP A 22 8.45 9.86 13.14
N TYR A 23 7.67 10.09 12.07
CA TYR A 23 7.77 9.38 10.82
C TYR A 23 7.82 10.32 9.63
N VAL A 24 8.57 9.91 8.61
CA VAL A 24 8.45 10.43 7.24
C VAL A 24 8.06 9.28 6.34
N ALA A 25 6.93 9.40 5.65
CA ALA A 25 6.42 8.39 4.74
C ALA A 25 6.34 8.93 3.32
N ALA A 26 6.65 8.07 2.35
CA ALA A 26 6.60 8.43 0.94
C ALA A 26 6.08 7.27 0.09
N VAL A 27 5.32 7.58 -0.96
CA VAL A 27 4.97 6.64 -2.02
C VAL A 27 5.19 7.29 -3.37
N GLY A 28 5.60 6.52 -4.36
CA GLY A 28 5.92 7.05 -5.67
C GLY A 28 6.52 6.01 -6.60
N HIS A 29 7.34 6.48 -7.53
CA HIS A 29 8.01 5.63 -8.52
C HIS A 29 9.50 5.98 -8.61
N TYR A 30 10.34 4.96 -8.71
CA TYR A 30 11.66 5.10 -9.29
C TYR A 30 11.53 4.96 -10.82
N CYS A 31 11.97 5.96 -11.56
CA CYS A 31 11.86 6.03 -13.02
C CYS A 31 13.26 6.00 -13.64
N GLY A 32 13.48 5.16 -14.63
CA GLY A 32 14.76 5.13 -15.34
C GLY A 32 14.71 4.20 -16.54
N THR A 33 15.79 4.14 -17.30
CA THR A 33 15.96 3.22 -18.42
C THR A 33 16.53 1.89 -17.91
N PHE A 34 15.82 0.78 -18.11
CA PHE A 34 16.26 -0.54 -17.67
C PHE A 34 17.26 -1.15 -18.65
N ARG A 35 18.56 -0.94 -18.41
CA ARG A 35 19.67 -1.16 -19.36
C ARG A 35 20.41 -2.48 -19.21
N GLU A 36 20.58 -2.95 -17.99
CA GLU A 36 21.22 -4.23 -17.68
C GLU A 36 20.32 -5.03 -16.75
N ASP A 37 20.38 -6.35 -16.83
CA ASP A 37 19.55 -7.25 -16.03
C ASP A 37 19.64 -6.90 -14.52
N TRP A 38 18.55 -7.12 -13.80
CA TRP A 38 18.51 -6.88 -12.36
C TRP A 38 17.71 -7.96 -11.66
N LEU A 39 18.31 -8.58 -10.63
CA LEU A 39 17.70 -9.70 -9.89
C LEU A 39 17.22 -10.86 -10.80
N GLY A 40 17.92 -11.08 -11.93
CA GLY A 40 17.55 -12.08 -12.93
C GLY A 40 16.41 -11.67 -13.87
N ILE A 41 15.90 -10.45 -13.74
CA ILE A 41 14.92 -9.87 -14.67
C ILE A 41 15.68 -9.32 -15.89
N PRO A 42 15.36 -9.75 -17.11
CA PRO A 42 16.00 -9.26 -18.32
C PRO A 42 15.75 -7.77 -18.54
N ALA A 43 16.80 -7.03 -18.91
CA ALA A 43 16.69 -5.64 -19.30
C ALA A 43 15.80 -5.47 -20.54
N THR A 44 14.98 -4.42 -20.55
CA THR A 44 14.08 -4.12 -21.68
C THR A 44 14.66 -3.09 -22.65
N GLY A 45 15.67 -2.33 -22.21
CA GLY A 45 16.18 -1.17 -22.93
C GLY A 45 15.20 0.02 -22.99
N ARG A 46 14.09 -0.04 -22.24
CA ARG A 46 13.00 0.96 -22.24
C ARG A 46 12.88 1.63 -20.87
N ALA A 47 12.05 2.67 -20.81
CA ALA A 47 11.63 3.26 -19.53
C ALA A 47 10.92 2.20 -18.68
N ALA A 48 11.24 2.19 -17.39
CA ALA A 48 10.57 1.39 -16.39
C ALA A 48 10.29 2.23 -15.14
N PHE A 49 9.22 1.86 -14.45
CA PHE A 49 8.70 2.53 -13.27
C PHE A 49 8.55 1.52 -12.14
N ILE A 50 9.39 1.63 -11.11
CA ILE A 50 9.32 0.76 -9.94
C ILE A 50 8.55 1.51 -8.86
N ARG A 51 7.32 1.05 -8.58
CA ARG A 51 6.52 1.57 -7.47
C ARG A 51 7.22 1.32 -6.15
N PHE A 52 7.15 2.29 -5.25
CA PHE A 52 7.64 2.12 -3.89
C PHE A 52 6.68 2.71 -2.86
N GLY A 53 6.79 2.17 -1.65
CA GLY A 53 6.29 2.79 -0.43
C GLY A 53 7.33 2.67 0.67
N GLU A 54 7.62 3.77 1.35
CA GLU A 54 8.66 3.85 2.36
C GLU A 54 8.13 4.59 3.60
N VAL A 55 8.50 4.11 4.79
CA VAL A 55 8.23 4.78 6.07
C VAL A 55 9.50 4.75 6.91
N HIS A 56 9.97 5.95 7.28
CA HIS A 56 11.21 6.17 8.01
C HIS A 56 10.89 6.70 9.40
N GLU A 57 11.30 6.00 10.46
CA GLU A 57 11.25 6.53 11.83
C GLU A 57 12.42 7.51 12.03
N ILE A 58 12.13 8.70 12.52
CA ILE A 58 13.11 9.75 12.80
C ILE A 58 13.31 9.87 14.31
N ARG A 59 14.56 9.95 14.74
CA ARG A 59 14.96 10.28 16.12
C ARG A 59 16.22 11.12 16.10
N ASP A 60 16.23 12.22 16.86
CA ASP A 60 17.37 13.13 16.96
C ASP A 60 17.93 13.58 15.59
N GLY A 61 17.02 13.87 14.64
CA GLY A 61 17.36 14.29 13.28
C GLY A 61 17.91 13.20 12.36
N SER A 62 17.89 11.93 12.78
CA SER A 62 18.41 10.78 12.03
C SER A 62 17.33 9.74 11.77
N ILE A 63 17.43 9.01 10.64
CA ILE A 63 16.59 7.84 10.38
C ILE A 63 17.11 6.67 11.24
N VAL A 64 16.27 6.18 12.16
CA VAL A 64 16.60 5.03 13.03
C VAL A 64 15.99 3.72 12.56
N GLN A 65 14.97 3.78 11.70
CA GLN A 65 14.36 2.61 11.07
C GLN A 65 13.77 2.98 9.71
N ALA A 66 13.92 2.11 8.72
CA ALA A 66 13.29 2.26 7.41
C ALA A 66 12.50 0.99 7.06
N ASN A 67 11.21 1.16 6.74
CA ASN A 67 10.36 0.11 6.19
C ASN A 67 10.10 0.45 4.72
N CYS A 68 10.62 -0.36 3.81
CA CYS A 68 10.56 -0.09 2.37
C CYS A 68 9.91 -1.26 1.62
N LEU A 69 9.02 -0.93 0.70
CA LEU A 69 8.32 -1.85 -0.18
C LEU A 69 8.58 -1.41 -1.61
N TRP A 70 9.06 -2.32 -2.45
CA TRP A 70 9.23 -2.10 -3.88
C TRP A 70 8.43 -3.14 -4.66
N ASP A 71 7.71 -2.68 -5.68
CA ASP A 71 6.91 -3.57 -6.52
C ASP A 71 7.77 -4.21 -7.63
N ILE A 72 8.57 -5.20 -7.23
CA ILE A 72 9.45 -5.94 -8.14
C ILE A 72 8.63 -6.76 -9.13
N LEU A 73 7.43 -7.21 -8.73
CA LEU A 73 6.54 -7.95 -9.59
C LEU A 73 6.04 -7.09 -10.76
N ASP A 74 5.80 -5.79 -10.54
CA ASP A 74 5.48 -4.86 -11.61
C ASP A 74 6.65 -4.64 -12.57
N LEU A 75 7.89 -4.70 -12.10
CA LEU A 75 9.06 -4.65 -12.97
C LEU A 75 9.15 -5.90 -13.86
N ILE A 76 8.86 -7.09 -13.29
CA ILE A 76 8.77 -8.35 -14.05
C ILE A 76 7.69 -8.21 -15.15
N ARG A 77 6.53 -7.63 -14.82
CA ARG A 77 5.47 -7.31 -15.79
C ARG A 77 5.95 -6.42 -16.92
N GLN A 78 6.66 -5.35 -16.58
CA GLN A 78 7.21 -4.38 -17.54
C GLN A 78 8.28 -5.02 -18.44
N ALA A 79 8.96 -6.07 -17.97
CA ALA A 79 9.85 -6.91 -18.76
C ALA A 79 9.12 -7.90 -19.69
N GLY A 80 7.79 -7.91 -19.70
CA GLY A 80 6.99 -8.82 -20.51
C GLY A 80 6.88 -10.23 -19.94
N LEU A 81 7.24 -10.42 -18.67
CA LEU A 81 7.17 -11.69 -17.96
C LEU A 81 6.01 -11.67 -16.96
N TRP A 82 5.39 -12.83 -16.72
CA TRP A 82 4.29 -12.94 -15.76
C TRP A 82 4.27 -14.33 -15.09
N PRO A 83 5.00 -14.52 -13.98
CA PRO A 83 5.22 -15.84 -13.38
C PRO A 83 4.06 -16.30 -12.48
N ILE A 84 2.96 -15.56 -12.42
CA ILE A 84 1.81 -15.82 -11.54
C ILE A 84 0.49 -15.76 -12.32
N ALA A 85 -0.63 -16.04 -11.63
CA ALA A 85 -1.95 -15.87 -12.22
C ALA A 85 -2.21 -14.41 -12.66
N PRO A 86 -3.08 -14.16 -13.67
CA PRO A 86 -3.47 -12.82 -14.05
C PRO A 86 -4.02 -12.02 -12.87
N SER A 87 -3.68 -10.74 -12.79
CA SER A 87 -4.27 -9.82 -11.82
C SER A 87 -5.78 -9.71 -12.00
N LEU A 88 -6.49 -9.67 -10.89
CA LEU A 88 -7.94 -9.49 -10.89
C LEU A 88 -8.33 -8.01 -11.00
N GLY A 89 -7.52 -7.11 -10.44
CA GLY A 89 -7.62 -5.67 -10.64
C GLY A 89 -6.81 -5.19 -11.84
N ALA A 90 -6.98 -3.92 -12.20
CA ALA A 90 -6.30 -3.31 -13.33
C ALA A 90 -4.83 -3.01 -13.01
N GLU A 91 -3.91 -3.54 -13.80
CA GLU A 91 -2.49 -3.17 -13.75
C GLU A 91 -2.23 -1.81 -14.39
N GLY A 92 -1.35 -1.02 -13.80
CA GLY A 92 -1.01 0.29 -14.33
C GLY A 92 -0.24 1.15 -13.33
N MET A 93 0.12 2.34 -13.79
CA MET A 93 0.76 3.34 -12.95
C MET A 93 -0.27 4.00 -12.05
N TRP A 94 0.08 4.19 -10.78
CA TRP A 94 -0.77 4.90 -9.84
C TRP A 94 -0.71 6.41 -10.13
N PRO A 95 -1.85 7.10 -10.29
CA PRO A 95 -1.85 8.55 -10.30
C PRO A 95 -1.56 9.08 -8.88
N GLY A 96 -0.97 10.27 -8.81
CA GLY A 96 -0.91 11.02 -7.55
C GLY A 96 -2.28 11.59 -7.15
N PRO A 97 -2.36 12.24 -5.98
CA PRO A 97 -3.57 12.97 -5.56
C PRO A 97 -4.04 13.94 -6.65
N ILE A 98 -5.35 14.00 -6.90
CA ILE A 98 -5.95 14.81 -7.97
C ILE A 98 -5.67 16.32 -7.82
N THR A 99 -5.50 16.75 -6.57
CA THR A 99 -5.14 18.10 -6.14
C THR A 99 -3.69 18.47 -6.43
N GLY A 100 -2.82 17.47 -6.65
CA GLY A 100 -1.39 17.69 -6.86
C GLY A 100 -0.63 18.15 -5.61
N ASP A 101 -1.23 18.07 -4.42
CA ASP A 101 -0.70 18.54 -3.13
C ASP A 101 -0.12 17.42 -2.25
N GLY A 102 0.22 16.27 -2.86
CA GLY A 102 0.74 15.11 -2.14
C GLY A 102 2.11 15.33 -1.50
N LEU A 103 2.90 16.32 -1.95
CA LEU A 103 4.22 16.62 -1.40
C LEU A 103 4.10 17.71 -0.32
N ARG A 104 4.10 17.31 0.95
CA ARG A 104 3.93 18.21 2.09
C ARG A 104 5.26 18.44 2.81
N PHE A 105 5.86 19.60 2.58
CA PHE A 105 7.10 20.04 3.24
C PHE A 105 6.89 21.04 4.38
N ALA A 106 5.68 21.56 4.51
CA ALA A 106 5.30 22.48 5.57
C ALA A 106 4.49 21.75 6.65
N ASP A 107 4.49 22.34 7.85
CA ASP A 107 3.66 21.85 8.95
C ASP A 107 2.19 21.83 8.52
N SER A 108 1.52 20.74 8.90
CA SER A 108 0.09 20.57 8.68
C SER A 108 -0.69 21.12 9.87
N ASP A 109 -1.92 21.60 9.62
CA ASP A 109 -2.79 22.02 10.72
C ASP A 109 -2.96 20.87 11.73
N PRO A 110 -2.69 21.08 13.04
CA PRO A 110 -2.76 20.01 14.02
C PRO A 110 -4.16 19.41 14.18
N GLY A 111 -5.22 20.24 14.05
CA GLY A 111 -6.60 19.78 14.14
C GLY A 111 -6.98 18.88 12.97
N GLN A 112 -6.64 19.29 11.75
CA GLN A 112 -6.85 18.50 10.53
C GLN A 112 -6.02 17.22 10.56
N SER A 113 -4.78 17.28 11.04
CA SER A 113 -3.90 16.11 11.16
C SER A 113 -4.48 15.06 12.10
N ALA A 114 -4.95 15.49 13.29
CA ALA A 114 -5.60 14.61 14.25
C ALA A 114 -6.90 13.99 13.69
N ALA A 115 -7.72 14.79 13.00
CA ALA A 115 -8.97 14.31 12.39
C ALA A 115 -8.71 13.26 11.28
N SER A 116 -7.76 13.51 10.38
CA SER A 116 -7.38 12.58 9.31
C SER A 116 -6.81 11.27 9.85
N LEU A 117 -5.99 11.34 10.90
CA LEU A 117 -5.47 10.15 11.58
C LEU A 117 -6.61 9.33 12.20
N ALA A 118 -7.52 9.99 12.94
CA ALA A 118 -8.67 9.32 13.55
C ALA A 118 -9.57 8.64 12.51
N GLN A 119 -9.84 9.31 11.38
CA GLN A 119 -10.62 8.74 10.27
C GLN A 119 -9.93 7.51 9.67
N THR A 120 -8.61 7.58 9.44
CA THR A 120 -7.82 6.46 8.89
C THR A 120 -7.82 5.25 9.83
N LEU A 121 -7.69 5.48 11.14
CA LEU A 121 -7.76 4.42 12.15
C LEU A 121 -9.15 3.81 12.25
N ALA A 122 -10.22 4.61 12.16
CA ALA A 122 -11.59 4.11 12.12
C ALA A 122 -11.83 3.21 10.88
N MET A 123 -11.43 3.67 9.69
CA MET A 123 -11.45 2.87 8.45
C MET A 123 -10.66 1.56 8.55
N HIS A 124 -9.59 1.55 9.35
CA HIS A 124 -8.80 0.34 9.57
C HIS A 124 -9.52 -0.63 10.50
N ALA A 125 -10.11 -0.12 11.58
CA ALA A 125 -10.90 -0.90 12.51
C ALA A 125 -12.07 -1.62 11.81
N THR A 126 -12.76 -0.97 10.87
CA THR A 126 -13.88 -1.60 10.15
C THR A 126 -13.46 -2.78 9.27
N LEU A 127 -12.24 -2.76 8.72
CA LEU A 127 -11.70 -3.90 7.97
C LEU A 127 -11.35 -5.09 8.89
N HIS A 128 -11.00 -4.81 10.15
CA HIS A 128 -10.71 -5.85 11.16
C HIS A 128 -11.97 -6.42 11.81
N ALA A 129 -13.02 -5.61 11.97
CA ALA A 129 -14.21 -5.91 12.77
C ALA A 129 -15.04 -7.12 12.30
N PHE A 130 -14.83 -7.62 11.07
CA PHE A 130 -15.66 -8.69 10.52
C PHE A 130 -14.92 -10.03 10.51
N THR A 131 -15.49 -11.02 11.20
CA THR A 131 -15.08 -12.43 11.12
C THR A 131 -15.71 -13.05 9.88
N ASP A 132 -14.90 -13.20 8.85
CA ASP A 132 -15.29 -13.40 7.45
C ASP A 132 -15.19 -14.85 6.97
N ARG A 133 -15.23 -15.83 7.87
CA ARG A 133 -15.20 -17.25 7.44
C ARG A 133 -16.32 -17.48 6.44
N ASN A 134 -15.94 -17.77 5.19
CA ASN A 134 -16.82 -18.03 4.05
C ASN A 134 -17.81 -16.89 3.74
N ALA A 135 -17.46 -15.64 4.03
CA ALA A 135 -18.28 -14.49 3.63
C ALA A 135 -18.25 -14.33 2.10
N GLY A 136 -19.38 -14.57 1.45
CA GLY A 136 -19.56 -14.24 0.03
C GLY A 136 -19.51 -12.74 -0.23
N ALA A 137 -19.44 -12.35 -1.50
CA ALA A 137 -19.34 -10.93 -1.92
C ALA A 137 -20.37 -10.02 -1.23
N GLU A 138 -21.63 -10.45 -1.12
CA GLU A 138 -22.70 -9.65 -0.48
C GLU A 138 -22.47 -9.40 1.01
N ALA A 139 -21.91 -10.38 1.74
CA ALA A 139 -21.56 -10.16 3.14
C ALA A 139 -20.40 -9.16 3.28
N LEU A 140 -19.42 -9.20 2.38
CA LEU A 140 -18.31 -8.25 2.35
C LEU A 140 -18.76 -6.82 1.98
N MET A 141 -19.73 -6.70 1.09
CA MET A 141 -20.36 -5.42 0.73
C MET A 141 -21.15 -4.79 1.87
N ALA A 142 -21.69 -5.61 2.78
CA ALA A 142 -22.46 -5.14 3.94
C ALA A 142 -21.58 -4.70 5.12
N MET A 143 -20.26 -4.91 5.06
CA MET A 143 -19.36 -4.55 6.14
C MET A 143 -19.24 -3.03 6.33
N PRO A 144 -18.87 -2.56 7.54
CA PRO A 144 -18.89 -1.14 7.89
C PRO A 144 -17.93 -0.23 7.11
N GLN A 145 -16.94 -0.75 6.37
CA GLN A 145 -16.05 0.11 5.58
C GLN A 145 -16.80 0.97 4.55
N ARG A 146 -18.00 0.54 4.14
CA ARG A 146 -18.88 1.31 3.26
C ARG A 146 -19.27 2.68 3.81
N GLU A 147 -19.24 2.84 5.13
CA GLU A 147 -19.61 4.10 5.81
C GLU A 147 -18.47 5.12 5.75
N HIS A 148 -17.26 4.68 5.46
CA HIS A 148 -16.08 5.55 5.39
C HIS A 148 -15.60 5.82 3.97
N TRP A 149 -15.97 4.98 3.00
CA TRP A 149 -15.39 5.02 1.67
C TRP A 149 -16.28 5.78 0.71
N HIS A 150 -15.70 6.82 0.10
CA HIS A 150 -16.37 7.55 -0.96
C HIS A 150 -16.82 6.59 -2.09
N PRO A 151 -18.00 6.76 -2.72
CA PRO A 151 -18.47 5.87 -3.79
C PRO A 151 -17.51 5.73 -4.97
N ARG A 152 -16.66 6.74 -5.18
CA ARG A 152 -15.60 6.80 -6.20
C ARG A 152 -14.19 6.49 -5.68
N MET A 153 -14.05 5.94 -4.48
CA MET A 153 -12.77 5.56 -3.89
C MET A 153 -11.95 4.71 -4.87
N MET A 154 -10.65 4.96 -4.91
CA MET A 154 -9.70 4.15 -5.67
C MET A 154 -8.86 3.31 -4.71
N TRP A 155 -8.84 2.01 -4.94
CA TRP A 155 -7.95 1.10 -4.23
C TRP A 155 -6.77 0.77 -5.13
N TYR A 156 -5.58 1.11 -4.66
CA TYR A 156 -4.34 0.91 -5.39
C TYR A 156 -3.54 -0.23 -4.73
N GLY A 157 -3.44 -1.35 -5.44
CA GLY A 157 -2.67 -2.54 -5.02
C GLY A 157 -1.40 -2.75 -5.83
N PRO A 158 -0.42 -3.50 -5.30
CA PRO A 158 0.77 -3.89 -6.05
C PRO A 158 0.39 -4.75 -7.27
N ALA A 159 1.34 -4.95 -8.18
CA ALA A 159 1.19 -5.89 -9.28
C ALA A 159 0.84 -7.29 -8.76
N GLY A 160 0.04 -8.02 -9.53
CA GLY A 160 -0.55 -9.30 -9.14
C GLY A 160 -1.88 -9.15 -8.40
N ILE A 161 -2.18 -7.97 -7.86
CA ILE A 161 -3.53 -7.62 -7.37
C ILE A 161 -4.16 -6.56 -8.27
N GLY A 162 -3.44 -5.47 -8.54
CA GLY A 162 -3.88 -4.37 -9.41
C GLY A 162 -4.73 -3.32 -8.70
N THR A 163 -5.48 -2.54 -9.48
CA THR A 163 -6.27 -1.38 -9.04
C THR A 163 -7.76 -1.67 -9.16
N ALA A 164 -8.55 -1.18 -8.21
CA ALA A 164 -10.00 -1.28 -8.21
C ALA A 164 -10.68 0.07 -7.91
N ARG A 165 -11.93 0.22 -8.37
CA ARG A 165 -12.72 1.45 -8.17
C ARG A 165 -14.04 1.14 -7.47
N GLY A 166 -14.34 1.95 -6.46
CA GLY A 166 -15.50 1.79 -5.60
C GLY A 166 -15.44 0.54 -4.73
N LEU A 167 -16.39 0.43 -3.80
CA LEU A 167 -16.44 -0.70 -2.87
C LEU A 167 -16.65 -2.04 -3.60
N ARG A 168 -17.54 -2.09 -4.61
CA ARG A 168 -17.79 -3.32 -5.38
C ARG A 168 -16.52 -3.82 -6.07
N GLY A 169 -15.81 -2.94 -6.77
CA GLY A 169 -14.55 -3.32 -7.41
C GLY A 169 -13.51 -3.80 -6.39
N PHE A 170 -13.41 -3.15 -5.24
CA PHE A 170 -12.52 -3.61 -4.17
C PHE A 170 -12.89 -5.01 -3.67
N VAL A 171 -14.19 -5.27 -3.45
CA VAL A 171 -14.66 -6.59 -3.00
C VAL A 171 -14.35 -7.66 -4.04
N ASP A 172 -14.73 -7.43 -5.29
CA ASP A 172 -14.66 -8.42 -6.36
C ASP A 172 -13.22 -8.74 -6.78
N HIS A 173 -12.35 -7.71 -6.84
CA HIS A 173 -11.00 -7.83 -7.40
C HIS A 173 -9.89 -7.96 -6.34
N HIS A 174 -10.17 -7.63 -5.08
CA HIS A 174 -9.17 -7.74 -4.01
C HIS A 174 -9.70 -8.47 -2.77
N GLN A 175 -10.71 -7.94 -2.09
CA GLN A 175 -11.06 -8.38 -0.75
C GLN A 175 -11.51 -9.84 -0.69
N LEU A 176 -12.42 -10.25 -1.58
CA LEU A 176 -12.92 -11.61 -1.63
C LEU A 176 -11.84 -12.60 -2.09
N PRO A 177 -11.10 -12.35 -3.20
CA PRO A 177 -9.97 -13.20 -3.58
C PRO A 177 -8.91 -13.33 -2.50
N PHE A 178 -8.52 -12.21 -1.87
CA PHE A 178 -7.51 -12.19 -0.82
C PHE A 178 -7.94 -13.03 0.38
N ARG A 179 -9.18 -12.88 0.83
CA ARG A 179 -9.73 -13.68 1.95
C ARG A 179 -9.88 -15.15 1.63
N THR A 180 -10.12 -15.49 0.37
CA THR A 180 -10.16 -16.88 -0.10
C THR A 180 -8.76 -17.51 -0.08
N ALA A 181 -7.75 -16.77 -0.54
CA ALA A 181 -6.37 -17.26 -0.61
C ALA A 181 -5.66 -17.25 0.76
N PHE A 182 -5.97 -16.27 1.62
CA PHE A 182 -5.34 -16.06 2.91
C PHE A 182 -6.40 -16.00 4.03
N PRO A 183 -6.96 -17.15 4.43
CA PRO A 183 -7.97 -17.19 5.49
C PRO A 183 -7.38 -16.73 6.82
N ARG A 184 -8.21 -16.06 7.65
CA ARG A 184 -7.81 -15.64 8.99
C ARG A 184 -7.56 -16.84 9.92
N PRO A 185 -6.75 -16.64 10.98
CA PRO A 185 -6.51 -17.66 12.00
C PRO A 185 -7.81 -18.24 12.55
N THR A 186 -7.81 -19.54 12.75
CA THR A 186 -8.98 -20.29 13.18
C THR A 186 -9.08 -20.45 14.70
N SER A 187 -8.00 -20.14 15.43
CA SER A 187 -7.93 -20.24 16.89
C SER A 187 -7.20 -19.05 17.53
N ALA A 188 -7.44 -18.84 18.82
CA ALA A 188 -6.72 -17.85 19.62
C ALA A 188 -5.23 -18.16 19.73
N ALA A 189 -4.85 -19.44 19.70
CA ALA A 189 -3.45 -19.88 19.70
C ALA A 189 -2.73 -19.44 18.42
N GLU A 190 -3.31 -19.72 17.25
CA GLU A 190 -2.75 -19.28 15.96
C GLU A 190 -2.66 -17.75 15.87
N ALA A 191 -3.70 -17.04 16.35
CA ALA A 191 -3.67 -15.59 16.42
C ALA A 191 -2.56 -15.06 17.35
N GLY A 192 -2.31 -15.75 18.47
CA GLY A 192 -1.23 -15.45 19.41
C GLY A 192 0.16 -15.62 18.80
N GLU A 193 0.37 -16.72 18.06
CA GLU A 193 1.64 -16.98 17.36
C GLU A 193 1.95 -15.90 16.32
N ILE A 194 0.96 -15.53 15.49
CA ILE A 194 1.11 -14.46 14.50
C ILE A 194 1.41 -13.11 15.17
N ALA A 195 0.73 -12.81 16.28
CA ALA A 195 0.98 -11.59 17.04
C ALA A 195 2.40 -11.54 17.64
N ALA A 196 2.92 -12.68 18.11
CA ALA A 196 4.27 -12.79 18.63
C ALA A 196 5.32 -12.56 17.54
N VAL A 197 5.15 -13.18 16.37
CA VAL A 197 6.04 -12.97 15.21
C VAL A 197 6.02 -11.51 14.76
N ARG A 198 4.84 -10.88 14.66
CA ARG A 198 4.72 -9.46 14.30
C ARG A 198 5.48 -8.56 15.30
N THR A 199 5.33 -8.83 16.59
CA THR A 199 6.04 -8.09 17.64
C THR A 199 7.55 -8.26 17.52
N ALA A 200 8.02 -9.47 17.24
CA ALA A 200 9.45 -9.77 17.10
C ALA A 200 10.07 -9.14 15.85
N MET A 201 9.33 -9.07 14.74
CA MET A 201 9.84 -8.51 13.47
C MET A 201 9.77 -6.97 13.41
N GLY A 202 9.02 -6.31 14.30
CA GLY A 202 8.96 -4.84 14.39
C GLY A 202 8.35 -4.13 13.16
N GLY A 203 7.83 -4.88 12.18
CA GLY A 203 7.39 -4.35 10.89
C GLY A 203 5.90 -4.55 10.61
N GLY A 204 5.30 -3.62 9.86
CA GLY A 204 3.97 -3.72 9.25
C GLY A 204 4.05 -4.02 7.75
N HIS A 205 3.04 -4.66 7.17
CA HIS A 205 3.03 -5.07 5.75
C HIS A 205 2.23 -4.15 4.82
N TYR A 206 1.80 -2.98 5.29
CA TYR A 206 0.98 -2.06 4.51
C TYR A 206 1.31 -0.61 4.85
N ILE A 207 1.18 0.26 3.85
CA ILE A 207 1.18 1.71 4.01
C ILE A 207 -0.20 2.18 3.56
N ARG A 208 -0.90 2.91 4.43
CA ARG A 208 -2.19 3.53 4.10
C ARG A 208 -2.03 5.04 4.23
N ILE A 209 -2.32 5.73 3.14
CA ILE A 209 -2.43 7.17 3.10
C ILE A 209 -3.86 7.47 2.64
N GLY A 210 -4.58 8.25 3.42
CA GLY A 210 -5.91 8.73 3.06
C GLY A 210 -5.85 10.22 2.81
N ASP A 211 -6.49 10.67 1.75
CA ASP A 211 -7.01 12.02 1.66
C ASP A 211 -8.20 12.14 2.64
N GLY A 212 -8.15 13.12 3.54
CA GLY A 212 -9.32 13.57 4.30
C GLY A 212 -10.40 14.11 3.33
N PRO A 213 -11.64 14.32 3.82
CA PRO A 213 -12.88 14.25 3.03
C PRO A 213 -12.88 14.97 1.68
#